data_AF-A0A254QJ02-F1
#
_entry.id   AF-A0A254QJ02-F1
#
_cell.length_a   1.000
_cell.length_b   1.000
_cell.length_c   1.000
_cell.angle_alpha   90.00
_cell.angle_beta   90.00
_cell.angle_gamma   90.00
#
_symmetry.space_group_name_H-M   'P 1'
#
loop_
_entity.id
_entity.type
_entity.pdbx_description
1 polymer ?
#
loop_
_entity_poly.entity_id
_entity_poly.type
_entity_poly.pdbx_seq_one_letter_code
_entity_poly.pdbx_strand_id
1 'polypeptide(L)'
;MLNLADLSRLKGFRFPRSVIGYAVWAYHRFALSLRDVEDLLAARGITVSYETIRDWVTRFGSQFAAKIRRDRPRPADKWHLDEVVVPIKGRKHWLWRAVDANGDVLDILVQSRRNKDAAKRFFRKLFRRWGEPRVLITDKLRSYAAAKSEIAPGIEHRQHKGINNLAEASHRHTRRREKIMGRFKSPGQAQRFLSVHDQTAALFRPKRHRLSAKSYRHARAAAFEIWRDYTDDLAA
;
A
#
# COMPACT_ATOMS: atom_id res chain seq x y z
N MET A 1 -21.68 14.32 5.04
CA MET A 1 -20.57 14.16 6.02
C MET A 1 -20.59 12.69 6.44
N LEU A 2 -19.47 11.96 6.49
CA LEU A 2 -19.49 10.58 7.00
C LEU A 2 -19.93 10.64 8.47
N ASN A 3 -21.09 10.10 8.80
CA ASN A 3 -21.50 10.02 10.20
C ASN A 3 -20.66 8.93 10.87
N LEU A 4 -19.78 9.36 11.76
CA LEU A 4 -18.83 8.48 12.43
C LEU A 4 -19.49 7.61 13.50
N ALA A 5 -20.79 7.74 13.74
CA ALA A 5 -21.54 6.90 14.69
C ALA A 5 -22.35 5.77 14.02
N ASP A 6 -22.35 5.65 12.69
CA ASP A 6 -23.31 4.79 11.97
C ASP A 6 -23.04 3.28 12.04
N LEU A 7 -21.85 2.84 12.45
CA LEU A 7 -21.51 1.42 12.48
C LEU A 7 -21.47 0.88 13.91
N SER A 8 -21.85 -0.39 14.06
CA SER A 8 -21.84 -1.08 15.35
C SER A 8 -20.43 -1.16 15.97
N ARG A 9 -20.36 -1.28 17.30
CA ARG A 9 -19.09 -1.44 18.02
C ARG A 9 -18.54 -2.85 17.84
N LEU A 10 -17.21 -2.95 17.79
CA LEU A 10 -16.51 -4.23 17.91
C LEU A 10 -16.52 -4.68 19.37
N LYS A 11 -16.66 -5.99 19.61
CA LYS A 11 -16.54 -6.55 20.96
C LYS A 11 -15.17 -6.17 21.54
N GLY A 12 -15.17 -5.59 22.75
CA GLY A 12 -13.94 -5.14 23.42
C GLY A 12 -13.44 -3.75 22.99
N PHE A 13 -14.15 -3.03 22.13
CA PHE A 13 -13.80 -1.66 21.71
C PHE A 13 -14.84 -0.64 22.16
N ARG A 14 -14.36 0.46 22.75
CA ARG A 14 -15.20 1.59 23.17
C ARG A 14 -15.82 2.34 21.98
N PHE A 15 -15.10 2.43 20.87
CA PHE A 15 -15.47 3.25 19.71
C PHE A 15 -16.11 2.40 18.60
N PRO A 16 -17.08 2.96 17.85
CA PRO A 16 -17.72 2.27 16.74
C PRO A 16 -16.73 1.99 15.61
N ARG A 17 -17.01 0.98 14.79
CA ARG A 17 -16.16 0.59 13.64
C ARG A 17 -15.87 1.77 12.72
N SER A 18 -16.84 2.66 12.51
CA SER A 18 -16.73 3.88 11.70
C SER A 18 -15.63 4.84 12.18
N VAL A 19 -15.45 5.01 13.50
CA VAL A 19 -14.36 5.83 14.07
C VAL A 19 -13.01 5.16 13.83
N ILE A 20 -12.93 3.84 14.07
CA ILE A 20 -11.72 3.04 13.86
C ILE A 20 -11.32 3.09 12.38
N GLY A 21 -12.26 2.80 11.48
CA GLY A 21 -12.06 2.83 10.04
C GLY A 21 -11.65 4.21 9.53
N TYR A 22 -12.21 5.29 10.08
CA TYR A 22 -11.78 6.65 9.75
C TYR A 22 -10.33 6.91 10.19
N ALA A 23 -9.95 6.52 11.41
CA ALA A 23 -8.59 6.73 11.92
C ALA A 23 -7.55 5.97 11.07
N VAL A 24 -7.83 4.70 10.76
CA VAL A 24 -6.97 3.86 9.91
C VAL A 24 -6.87 4.46 8.50
N TRP A 25 -8.00 4.88 7.92
CA TRP A 25 -8.04 5.54 6.62
C TRP A 25 -7.18 6.80 6.60
N ALA A 26 -7.41 7.72 7.54
CA ALA A 26 -6.73 9.01 7.59
C ALA A 26 -5.21 8.81 7.71
N TYR A 27 -4.78 7.91 8.60
CA TYR A 27 -3.38 7.58 8.82
C TYR A 27 -2.68 7.02 7.57
N HIS A 28 -3.31 6.09 6.84
CA HIS A 28 -2.71 5.50 5.65
C HIS A 28 -2.88 6.34 4.38
N ARG A 29 -3.92 7.18 4.29
CA ARG A 29 -4.23 7.96 3.09
C ARG A 29 -3.45 9.27 3.00
N PHE A 30 -3.21 9.94 4.12
CA PHE A 30 -2.68 11.29 4.16
C PHE A 30 -1.30 11.39 4.80
N ALA A 31 -0.74 12.60 4.70
CA ALA A 31 0.48 13.10 5.32
C ALA A 31 0.57 13.04 6.86
N LEU A 32 -0.31 12.35 7.59
CA LEU A 32 -0.59 12.64 9.01
C LEU A 32 0.28 11.85 10.01
N SER A 33 0.74 12.46 11.10
CA SER A 33 1.24 11.70 12.25
C SER A 33 0.08 11.01 13.00
N LEU A 34 0.37 10.12 13.96
CA LEU A 34 -0.69 9.55 14.80
C LEU A 34 -1.35 10.63 15.69
N ARG A 35 -0.59 11.64 16.10
CA ARG A 35 -1.07 12.80 16.88
C ARG A 35 -1.96 13.70 16.01
N ASP A 36 -1.61 13.89 14.74
CA ASP A 36 -2.47 14.65 13.83
C ASP A 36 -3.84 13.95 13.64
N VAL A 37 -3.88 12.61 13.65
CA VAL A 37 -5.16 11.87 13.57
C VAL A 37 -5.95 11.99 14.88
N GLU A 38 -5.27 12.00 16.02
CA GLU A 38 -5.86 12.32 17.34
C GLU A 38 -6.50 13.72 17.32
N ASP A 39 -5.79 14.74 16.85
CA ASP A 39 -6.32 16.11 16.73
C ASP A 39 -7.53 16.18 15.78
N LEU A 40 -7.50 15.48 14.65
CA LEU A 40 -8.62 15.42 13.71
C LEU A 40 -9.86 14.73 14.30
N LEU A 41 -9.69 13.80 15.22
CA LEU A 41 -10.79 13.14 15.94
C LEU A 41 -11.29 14.03 17.08
N ALA A 42 -10.40 14.69 17.81
CA ALA A 42 -10.75 15.64 18.87
C ALA A 42 -11.59 16.81 18.31
N ALA A 43 -11.25 17.33 17.13
CA ALA A 43 -12.04 18.35 16.43
C ALA A 43 -13.47 17.91 16.07
N ARG A 44 -13.78 16.61 16.17
CA ARG A 44 -15.12 16.01 15.98
C ARG A 44 -15.75 15.53 17.29
N GLY A 45 -15.22 15.95 18.44
CA GLY A 45 -15.71 15.55 19.76
C GLY A 45 -15.32 14.13 20.17
N ILE A 46 -14.37 13.49 19.50
CA ILE A 46 -13.93 12.13 19.78
C ILE A 46 -12.60 12.19 20.55
N THR A 47 -12.65 12.04 21.87
CA THR A 47 -11.47 12.01 22.73
C THR A 47 -10.85 10.61 22.75
N VAL A 48 -9.73 10.42 22.07
CA VAL A 48 -8.99 9.16 22.00
C VAL A 48 -7.49 9.42 21.94
N SER A 49 -6.69 8.61 22.62
CA SER A 49 -5.23 8.80 22.62
C SER A 49 -4.57 8.33 21.32
N TYR A 50 -3.44 8.94 20.94
CA TYR A 50 -2.65 8.46 19.81
C TYR A 50 -2.14 7.01 19.98
N GLU A 51 -1.94 6.49 21.20
CA GLU A 51 -1.63 5.08 21.45
C GLU A 51 -2.79 4.16 21.06
N THR A 52 -4.02 4.57 21.34
CA THR A 52 -5.21 3.81 20.93
C THR A 52 -5.33 3.79 19.41
N ILE A 53 -5.07 4.92 18.75
CA ILE A 53 -5.04 5.00 17.27
C ILE A 53 -3.93 4.10 16.71
N ARG A 54 -2.76 4.07 17.36
CA ARG A 54 -1.64 3.18 16.97
C ARG A 54 -2.04 1.71 17.02
N ASP A 55 -2.75 1.30 18.08
CA ASP A 55 -3.26 -0.06 18.22
C ASP A 55 -4.21 -0.39 17.08
N TRP A 56 -5.19 0.48 16.81
CA TRP A 56 -6.15 0.30 15.71
C TRP A 56 -5.47 0.17 14.35
N VAL A 57 -4.52 1.06 14.04
CA VAL A 57 -3.74 1.01 12.80
C VAL A 57 -2.98 -0.32 12.68
N THR A 58 -2.38 -0.78 13.77
CA THR A 58 -1.59 -2.02 13.79
C THR A 58 -2.47 -3.25 13.61
N ARG A 59 -3.62 -3.29 14.32
CA ARG A 59 -4.54 -4.43 14.34
C ARG A 59 -5.36 -4.52 13.06
N PHE A 60 -5.99 -3.42 12.63
CA PHE A 60 -6.97 -3.44 11.55
C PHE A 60 -6.40 -3.08 10.18
N GLY A 61 -5.26 -2.38 10.10
CA GLY A 61 -4.69 -1.98 8.81
C GLY A 61 -4.43 -3.17 7.88
N SER A 62 -3.97 -4.30 8.44
CA SER A 62 -3.74 -5.53 7.67
C SER A 62 -5.02 -6.14 7.10
N GLN A 63 -6.16 -6.03 7.81
CA GLN A 63 -7.47 -6.50 7.37
C GLN A 63 -7.97 -5.68 6.18
N PHE A 64 -7.89 -4.35 6.25
CA PHE A 64 -8.21 -3.47 5.11
C PHE A 64 -7.36 -3.82 3.90
N ALA A 65 -6.05 -3.96 4.09
CA ALA A 65 -5.15 -4.29 3.00
C ALA A 65 -5.46 -5.68 2.40
N ALA A 66 -5.88 -6.66 3.20
CA ALA A 66 -6.27 -7.98 2.72
C ALA A 66 -7.55 -7.92 1.89
N LYS A 67 -8.59 -7.22 2.37
CA LYS A 67 -9.86 -7.02 1.66
C LYS A 67 -9.66 -6.28 0.33
N ILE A 68 -8.94 -5.15 0.33
CA ILE A 68 -8.60 -4.41 -0.90
C ILE A 68 -7.89 -5.31 -1.92
N ARG A 69 -6.97 -6.17 -1.47
CA ARG A 69 -6.26 -7.09 -2.37
C ARG A 69 -7.16 -8.20 -2.91
N ARG A 70 -8.08 -8.72 -2.10
CA ARG A 70 -9.03 -9.77 -2.48
C ARG A 70 -9.99 -9.27 -3.54
N ASP A 71 -10.55 -8.08 -3.34
CA ASP A 71 -11.63 -7.54 -4.17
C ASP A 71 -11.09 -6.81 -5.41
N ARG A 72 -9.77 -6.85 -5.61
CA ARG A 72 -9.13 -6.20 -6.73
C ARG A 72 -9.36 -7.00 -8.03
N PRO A 73 -9.60 -6.31 -9.16
CA PRO A 73 -9.54 -6.93 -10.47
C PRO A 73 -8.17 -7.57 -10.76
N ARG A 74 -8.15 -8.53 -11.70
CA ARG A 74 -6.89 -9.08 -12.19
C ARG A 74 -6.00 -7.96 -12.76
N PRO A 75 -4.70 -7.96 -12.45
CA PRO A 75 -3.78 -6.95 -12.93
C PRO A 75 -3.55 -7.08 -14.42
N ALA A 76 -3.07 -6.00 -15.06
CA ALA A 76 -2.60 -6.09 -16.43
C ALA A 76 -1.45 -7.12 -16.55
N ASP A 77 -1.31 -7.73 -17.72
CA ASP A 77 -0.34 -8.78 -18.03
C ASP A 77 1.12 -8.30 -18.19
N LYS A 78 1.35 -6.99 -18.07
CA LYS A 78 2.65 -6.33 -18.14
C LYS A 78 2.97 -5.68 -16.81
N TRP A 79 4.08 -6.08 -16.19
CA TRP A 79 4.47 -5.61 -14.86
C TRP A 79 5.80 -4.86 -14.90
N HIS A 80 5.88 -3.78 -14.14
CA HIS A 80 7.07 -2.98 -13.93
C HIS A 80 7.56 -3.16 -12.49
N LEU A 81 8.81 -3.55 -12.33
CA LEU A 81 9.43 -3.81 -11.04
C LEU A 81 10.65 -2.91 -10.84
N ASP A 82 10.75 -2.37 -9.64
CA ASP A 82 11.85 -1.50 -9.25
C ASP A 82 12.18 -1.67 -7.77
N GLU A 83 13.39 -1.27 -7.41
CA GLU A 83 13.85 -1.25 -6.04
C GLU A 83 14.47 0.07 -5.66
N VAL A 84 14.06 0.60 -4.50
CA VAL A 84 14.62 1.83 -3.95
C VAL A 84 15.25 1.59 -2.59
N VAL A 85 16.33 2.31 -2.32
CA VAL A 85 16.98 2.29 -1.00
C VAL A 85 16.10 3.03 0.00
N VAL A 86 15.86 2.39 1.15
CA VAL A 86 15.17 2.94 2.32
C VAL A 86 16.09 2.84 3.53
N PRO A 87 16.70 3.93 4.00
CA PRO A 87 17.52 3.94 5.21
C PRO A 87 16.67 3.75 6.46
N ILE A 88 16.98 2.74 7.28
CA ILE A 88 16.31 2.49 8.56
C ILE A 88 17.38 2.40 9.63
N LYS A 89 17.33 3.31 10.62
CA LYS A 89 18.34 3.41 11.70
C LYS A 89 19.79 3.34 11.20
N GLY A 90 20.09 4.10 10.14
CA GLY A 90 21.44 4.15 9.54
C GLY A 90 21.82 2.95 8.66
N ARG A 91 21.00 1.90 8.60
CA ARG A 91 21.25 0.73 7.75
C ARG A 91 20.46 0.81 6.45
N LYS A 92 21.08 0.40 5.34
CA LYS A 92 20.43 0.33 4.02
C LYS A 92 19.49 -0.87 3.98
N HIS A 93 18.22 -0.62 3.63
CA HIS A 93 17.28 -1.64 3.19
C HIS A 93 16.81 -1.33 1.77
N TRP A 94 16.21 -2.32 1.12
CA TRP A 94 15.69 -2.23 -0.23
C TRP A 94 14.19 -2.47 -0.22
N LEU A 95 13.48 -1.53 -0.82
CA LEU A 95 12.05 -1.62 -1.04
C LEU A 95 11.79 -2.07 -2.47
N TRP A 96 11.43 -3.33 -2.61
CA TRP A 96 11.05 -3.94 -3.87
C TRP A 96 9.57 -3.65 -4.11
N ARG A 97 9.24 -3.15 -5.29
CA ARG A 97 7.88 -2.79 -5.67
C ARG A 97 7.56 -3.31 -7.05
N ALA A 98 6.32 -3.76 -7.23
CA ALA A 98 5.76 -4.17 -8.50
C ALA A 98 4.49 -3.37 -8.76
N VAL A 99 4.35 -2.86 -9.98
CA VAL A 99 3.14 -2.20 -10.48
C VAL A 99 2.77 -2.80 -11.83
N ASP A 100 1.49 -2.91 -12.16
CA ASP A 100 1.08 -3.31 -13.50
C ASP A 100 1.14 -2.12 -14.48
N ALA A 101 0.81 -2.36 -15.75
CA ALA A 101 0.74 -1.34 -16.79
C ALA A 101 -0.30 -0.24 -16.52
N ASN A 102 -1.28 -0.51 -15.64
CA ASN A 102 -2.24 0.48 -15.17
C ASN A 102 -1.66 1.36 -14.05
N GLY A 103 -0.42 1.14 -13.61
CA GLY A 103 0.22 1.91 -12.54
C GLY A 103 -0.21 1.49 -11.15
N ASP A 104 -0.75 0.29 -11.06
CA ASP A 104 -1.55 -0.19 -9.98
C ASP A 104 -0.66 -1.14 -9.15
N VAL A 105 -0.44 -0.86 -7.85
CA VAL A 105 0.62 -1.52 -7.06
C VAL A 105 0.26 -2.97 -6.73
N LEU A 106 0.98 -3.93 -7.30
CA LEU A 106 0.73 -5.37 -7.12
C LEU A 106 1.21 -5.88 -5.78
N ASP A 107 2.46 -5.57 -5.42
CA ASP A 107 3.02 -5.93 -4.13
C ASP A 107 4.26 -5.09 -3.79
N ILE A 108 4.60 -5.11 -2.50
CA ILE A 108 5.73 -4.42 -1.90
C ILE A 108 6.44 -5.32 -0.89
N LEU A 109 7.77 -5.29 -0.91
CA LEU A 109 8.59 -6.08 -0.02
C LEU A 109 9.84 -5.33 0.44
N VAL A 110 9.96 -5.13 1.75
CA VAL A 110 11.18 -4.60 2.38
C VAL A 110 12.15 -5.76 2.62
N GLN A 111 13.38 -5.63 2.13
CA GLN A 111 14.43 -6.63 2.29
C GLN A 111 15.75 -5.99 2.73
N SER A 112 16.58 -6.73 3.45
CA SER A 112 17.92 -6.31 3.87
C SER A 112 19.01 -6.55 2.84
N ARG A 113 18.67 -7.08 1.66
CA ARG A 113 19.63 -7.39 0.59
C ARG A 113 19.06 -6.99 -0.77
N ARG A 114 19.96 -6.63 -1.69
CA ARG A 114 19.70 -6.44 -3.13
C ARG A 114 20.47 -7.46 -3.95
N ASN A 115 19.99 -8.70 -3.93
CA ASN A 115 20.64 -9.84 -4.58
C ASN A 115 19.61 -10.77 -5.26
N LYS A 116 20.11 -11.84 -5.90
CA LYS A 116 19.29 -12.84 -6.60
C LYS A 116 18.23 -13.46 -5.67
N ASP A 117 18.58 -13.83 -4.45
CA ASP A 117 17.63 -14.48 -3.52
C ASP A 117 16.50 -13.55 -3.11
N ALA A 118 16.81 -12.27 -2.88
CA ALA A 118 15.82 -11.24 -2.59
C ALA A 118 14.87 -11.04 -3.78
N ALA A 119 15.38 -11.01 -5.02
CA ALA A 119 14.56 -10.95 -6.22
C ALA A 119 13.67 -12.20 -6.37
N LYS A 120 14.21 -13.40 -6.18
CA LYS A 120 13.44 -14.67 -6.21
C LYS A 120 12.32 -14.67 -5.18
N ARG A 121 12.59 -14.22 -3.95
CA ARG A 121 11.57 -14.10 -2.91
C ARG A 121 10.45 -13.15 -3.32
N PHE A 122 10.80 -12.02 -3.95
CA PHE A 122 9.82 -11.05 -4.42
C PHE A 122 8.96 -11.63 -5.56
N PHE A 123 9.58 -12.26 -6.55
CA PHE A 123 8.87 -12.93 -7.63
C PHE A 123 7.95 -14.05 -7.14
N ARG A 124 8.41 -14.95 -6.26
CA ARG A 124 7.55 -16.01 -5.69
C ARG A 124 6.32 -15.45 -5.00
N LYS A 125 6.48 -14.32 -4.28
CA LYS A 125 5.36 -13.63 -3.63
C LYS A 125 4.34 -13.13 -4.67
N LEU A 126 4.82 -12.54 -5.76
CA LEU A 126 3.98 -12.02 -6.85
C LEU A 126 3.27 -13.15 -7.59
N PHE A 127 4.02 -14.15 -8.08
CA PHE A 127 3.49 -15.23 -8.92
C PHE A 127 2.50 -16.10 -8.17
N ARG A 128 2.76 -16.39 -6.89
CA ARG A 128 1.81 -17.13 -6.05
C ARG A 128 0.45 -16.43 -5.94
N ARG A 129 0.41 -15.10 -6.02
CA ARG A 129 -0.84 -14.33 -5.89
C ARG A 129 -1.50 -14.04 -7.22
N TRP A 130 -0.71 -13.65 -8.22
CA TRP A 130 -1.22 -13.05 -9.45
C TRP A 130 -0.98 -13.91 -10.70
N GLY A 131 -0.30 -15.06 -10.57
CA GLY A 131 0.20 -15.83 -11.71
C GLY A 131 1.42 -15.18 -12.36
N GLU A 132 1.83 -15.69 -13.52
CA GLU A 132 2.94 -15.10 -14.28
C GLU A 132 2.43 -14.05 -15.28
N PRO A 133 3.07 -12.86 -15.36
CA PRO A 133 2.77 -11.89 -16.40
C PRO A 133 3.33 -12.35 -17.75
N ARG A 134 2.76 -11.81 -18.83
CA ARG A 134 3.34 -11.96 -20.16
C ARG A 134 4.68 -11.23 -20.27
N VAL A 135 4.79 -10.03 -19.67
CA VAL A 135 6.00 -9.19 -19.75
C VAL A 135 6.43 -8.67 -18.38
N LEU A 136 7.69 -8.88 -18.02
CA LEU A 136 8.36 -8.22 -16.90
C LEU A 136 9.28 -7.10 -17.42
N ILE A 137 9.15 -5.93 -16.82
CA ILE A 137 9.99 -4.76 -17.09
C ILE A 137 10.73 -4.42 -15.80
N THR A 138 12.06 -4.34 -15.87
CA THR A 138 12.90 -3.96 -14.73
C THR A 138 13.98 -2.96 -15.16
N ASP A 139 14.64 -2.33 -14.19
CA ASP A 139 15.94 -1.70 -14.47
C ASP A 139 17.02 -2.78 -14.75
N LYS A 140 18.24 -2.35 -15.04
CA LYS A 140 19.41 -3.18 -15.39
C LYS A 140 20.02 -3.94 -14.20
N LEU A 141 19.31 -4.11 -13.09
CA LEU A 141 19.78 -4.93 -11.96
C LEU A 141 19.87 -6.40 -12.39
N ARG A 142 21.10 -6.92 -12.51
CA ARG A 142 21.40 -8.31 -12.90
C ARG A 142 20.68 -9.37 -12.05
N SER A 143 20.35 -9.05 -10.79
CA SER A 143 19.63 -9.97 -9.91
C SER A 143 18.23 -10.32 -10.40
N TYR A 144 17.54 -9.43 -11.12
CA TYR A 144 16.24 -9.78 -11.71
C TYR A 144 16.38 -10.82 -12.80
N ALA A 145 17.29 -10.60 -13.76
CA ALA A 145 17.52 -11.53 -14.87
C ALA A 145 17.93 -12.92 -14.35
N ALA A 146 18.86 -12.96 -13.38
CA ALA A 146 19.32 -14.20 -12.77
C ALA A 146 18.23 -14.91 -11.93
N ALA A 147 17.33 -14.17 -11.29
CA ALA A 147 16.18 -14.75 -10.60
C ALA A 147 15.15 -15.30 -11.60
N LYS A 148 14.85 -14.53 -12.65
CA LYS A 148 13.88 -14.87 -13.69
C LYS A 148 14.28 -16.13 -14.44
N SER A 149 15.53 -16.24 -14.86
CA SER A 149 16.02 -17.40 -15.61
C SER A 149 15.83 -18.71 -14.86
N GLU A 150 15.85 -18.69 -13.52
CA GLU A 150 15.69 -19.88 -12.71
C GLU A 150 14.22 -20.21 -12.43
N ILE A 151 13.38 -19.22 -12.11
CA ILE A 151 12.04 -19.51 -11.59
C ILE A 151 10.90 -19.19 -12.57
N ALA A 152 11.16 -18.46 -13.64
CA ALA A 152 10.17 -18.10 -14.65
C ALA A 152 10.83 -17.85 -16.02
N PRO A 153 11.51 -18.87 -16.60
CA PRO A 153 12.26 -18.72 -17.84
C PRO A 153 11.40 -18.31 -19.04
N GLY A 154 10.10 -18.64 -19.04
CA GLY A 154 9.18 -18.34 -20.14
C GLY A 154 8.70 -16.88 -20.23
N ILE A 155 8.87 -16.07 -19.18
CA ILE A 155 8.39 -14.68 -19.19
C ILE A 155 9.24 -13.82 -20.13
N GLU A 156 8.63 -12.93 -20.91
CA GLU A 156 9.37 -11.94 -21.66
C GLU A 156 9.97 -10.90 -20.69
N HIS A 157 11.30 -10.76 -20.64
CA HIS A 157 11.97 -9.81 -19.75
C HIS A 157 12.61 -8.67 -20.55
N ARG A 158 12.14 -7.44 -20.33
CA ARG A 158 12.68 -6.22 -20.94
C ARG A 158 13.41 -5.38 -19.91
N GLN A 159 14.64 -4.98 -20.23
CA GLN A 159 15.44 -4.08 -19.39
C GLN A 159 15.62 -2.73 -20.09
N HIS A 160 14.88 -1.71 -19.68
CA HIS A 160 15.00 -0.38 -20.27
C HIS A 160 14.64 0.73 -19.28
N LYS A 161 15.60 1.63 -19.00
CA LYS A 161 15.45 2.72 -18.02
C LYS A 161 14.20 3.57 -18.28
N GLY A 162 13.99 4.02 -19.52
CA GLY A 162 12.82 4.86 -19.86
C GLY A 162 11.45 4.17 -19.77
N ILE A 163 11.40 2.83 -19.80
CA ILE A 163 10.13 2.08 -19.70
C ILE A 163 9.78 1.84 -18.21
N ASN A 164 10.74 1.95 -17.29
CA ASN A 164 10.50 1.73 -15.86
C ASN A 164 10.01 2.97 -15.10
N ASN A 165 9.80 4.09 -15.79
CA ASN A 165 9.30 5.35 -15.19
C ASN A 165 8.02 5.17 -14.35
N LEU A 166 7.20 4.17 -14.67
CA LEU A 166 5.97 3.88 -13.93
C LEU A 166 6.26 3.36 -12.51
N ALA A 167 7.20 2.44 -12.36
CA ALA A 167 7.62 1.94 -11.07
C ALA A 167 8.36 3.04 -10.27
N GLU A 168 9.25 3.80 -10.91
CA GLU A 168 9.92 4.94 -10.29
C GLU A 168 8.94 6.00 -9.76
N ALA A 169 7.95 6.38 -10.59
CA ALA A 169 6.92 7.34 -10.23
C ALA A 169 6.09 6.88 -9.02
N SER A 170 5.87 5.58 -8.88
CA SER A 170 5.10 5.00 -7.78
C SER A 170 5.82 5.16 -6.42
N HIS A 171 7.15 5.27 -6.40
CA HIS A 171 7.92 5.46 -5.16
C HIS A 171 7.76 6.86 -4.54
N ARG A 172 7.38 7.88 -5.32
CA ARG A 172 7.26 9.28 -4.85
C ARG A 172 6.35 9.43 -3.63
N HIS A 173 5.23 8.71 -3.63
CA HIS A 173 4.26 8.75 -2.53
C HIS A 173 4.82 8.16 -1.24
N THR A 174 5.50 7.00 -1.35
CA THR A 174 6.19 6.38 -0.23
C THR A 174 7.26 7.29 0.35
N ARG A 175 8.08 7.93 -0.51
CA ARG A 175 9.15 8.84 -0.06
C ARG A 175 8.62 10.05 0.69
N ARG A 176 7.53 10.68 0.19
CA ARG A 176 6.88 11.79 0.89
C ARG A 176 6.46 11.35 2.30
N ARG A 177 5.96 10.13 2.43
CA ARG A 177 5.48 9.59 3.68
C ARG A 177 6.60 9.26 4.66
N GLU A 178 7.64 8.60 4.17
CA GLU A 178 8.87 8.33 4.91
C GLU A 178 9.47 9.63 5.49
N LYS A 179 9.52 10.71 4.69
CA LYS A 179 10.08 11.99 5.12
C LYS A 179 9.27 12.62 6.26
N ILE A 180 7.94 12.67 6.12
CA ILE A 180 7.07 13.29 7.13
C ILE A 180 7.06 12.48 8.44
N MET A 181 7.18 11.16 8.36
CA MET A 181 7.22 10.28 9.53
C MET A 181 8.60 10.22 10.22
N GLY A 182 9.59 11.01 9.78
CA GLY A 182 10.94 10.97 10.35
C GLY A 182 11.64 9.63 10.14
N ARG A 183 11.42 9.02 8.97
CA ARG A 183 11.89 7.69 8.55
C ARG A 183 11.34 6.52 9.39
N PHE A 184 11.33 5.33 8.79
CA PHE A 184 10.94 4.11 9.50
C PHE A 184 11.96 3.74 10.58
N LYS A 185 11.48 3.13 11.67
CA LYS A 185 12.33 2.73 12.81
C LYS A 185 12.72 1.26 12.77
N SER A 186 11.99 0.42 12.02
CA SER A 186 12.37 -0.98 11.77
C SER A 186 11.85 -1.49 10.42
N PRO A 187 12.46 -2.53 9.83
CA PRO A 187 11.96 -3.15 8.59
C PRO A 187 10.54 -3.70 8.72
N GLY A 188 10.21 -4.30 9.87
CA GLY A 188 8.87 -4.82 10.13
C GLY A 188 7.81 -3.71 10.21
N GLN A 189 8.14 -2.58 10.84
CA GLN A 189 7.27 -1.40 10.85
C GLN A 189 7.07 -0.85 9.44
N ALA A 190 8.15 -0.71 8.66
CA ALA A 190 8.09 -0.27 7.26
C ALA A 190 7.19 -1.18 6.43
N GLN A 191 7.39 -2.51 6.51
CA GLN A 191 6.58 -3.48 5.78
C GLN A 191 5.11 -3.38 6.15
N ARG A 192 4.77 -3.35 7.44
CA ARG A 192 3.37 -3.23 7.89
C ARG A 192 2.72 -1.95 7.36
N PHE A 193 3.40 -0.82 7.52
CA PHE A 193 2.90 0.47 7.05
C PHE A 193 2.66 0.48 5.54
N LEU A 194 3.67 0.09 4.75
CA LEU A 194 3.64 0.16 3.29
C LEU A 194 2.61 -0.80 2.68
N SER A 195 2.45 -1.99 3.29
CA SER A 195 1.47 -2.99 2.82
C SER A 195 0.03 -2.52 2.90
N VAL A 196 -0.28 -1.54 3.76
CA VAL A 196 -1.61 -0.93 3.90
C VAL A 196 -1.66 0.38 3.12
N HIS A 197 -0.64 1.24 3.28
CA HIS A 197 -0.54 2.52 2.59
C HIS A 197 -0.75 2.41 1.08
N ASP A 198 -0.12 1.44 0.42
CA ASP A 198 -0.24 1.27 -1.02
C ASP A 198 -1.63 0.79 -1.45
N GLN A 199 -2.27 -0.07 -0.66
CA GLN A 199 -3.61 -0.57 -0.96
C GLN A 199 -4.65 0.54 -0.75
N THR A 200 -4.53 1.30 0.33
CA THR A 200 -5.34 2.50 0.56
C THR A 200 -5.11 3.54 -0.55
N ALA A 201 -3.87 3.70 -1.02
CA ALA A 201 -3.55 4.59 -2.12
C ALA A 201 -4.20 4.15 -3.44
N ALA A 202 -4.17 2.85 -3.76
CA ALA A 202 -4.83 2.30 -4.95
C ALA A 202 -6.34 2.61 -4.96
N LEU A 203 -7.02 2.43 -3.82
CA LEU A 203 -8.46 2.70 -3.70
C LEU A 203 -8.80 4.20 -3.76
N PHE A 204 -8.02 5.06 -3.10
CA PHE A 204 -8.38 6.48 -2.89
C PHE A 204 -7.55 7.49 -3.70
N ARG A 205 -6.78 7.04 -4.70
CA ARG A 205 -6.05 7.92 -5.63
C ARG A 205 -6.39 7.57 -7.07
N PRO A 206 -7.67 7.69 -7.49
CA PRO A 206 -7.99 7.58 -8.90
C PRO A 206 -7.21 8.64 -9.68
N LYS A 207 -6.80 8.33 -10.90
CA LYS A 207 -5.98 9.20 -11.75
C LYS A 207 -6.75 10.46 -12.13
N ARG A 208 -6.75 11.47 -11.25
CA ARG A 208 -7.56 12.70 -11.37
C ARG A 208 -7.42 13.39 -12.74
N HIS A 209 -6.21 13.38 -13.30
CA HIS A 209 -5.89 13.97 -14.60
C HIS A 209 -6.52 13.23 -15.80
N ARG A 210 -7.07 12.02 -15.60
CA ARG A 210 -7.78 11.24 -16.64
C ARG A 210 -9.30 11.25 -16.46
N LEU A 211 -9.82 11.96 -15.46
CA LEU A 211 -11.23 11.91 -15.08
C LEU A 211 -11.87 13.29 -15.19
N SER A 212 -13.11 13.34 -15.67
CA SER A 212 -13.96 14.52 -15.50
C SER A 212 -14.21 14.78 -14.00
N ALA A 213 -14.66 15.98 -13.65
CA ALA A 213 -15.04 16.30 -12.27
C ALA A 213 -16.18 15.39 -11.76
N LYS A 214 -17.15 15.05 -12.63
CA LYS A 214 -18.26 14.13 -12.31
C LYS A 214 -17.73 12.73 -12.04
N SER A 215 -16.94 12.17 -12.95
CA SER A 215 -16.35 10.84 -12.81
C SER A 215 -15.44 10.73 -11.58
N TYR A 216 -14.69 11.78 -11.26
CA TYR A 216 -13.86 11.82 -10.05
C TYR A 216 -14.69 11.81 -8.75
N ARG A 217 -15.80 12.55 -8.71
CA ARG A 217 -16.72 12.52 -7.55
C ARG A 217 -17.35 11.14 -7.37
N HIS A 218 -17.80 10.50 -8.45
CA HIS A 218 -18.33 9.13 -8.40
C HIS A 218 -17.27 8.13 -7.93
N ALA A 219 -16.06 8.16 -8.50
CA ALA A 219 -14.98 7.26 -8.07
C ALA A 219 -14.62 7.44 -6.58
N ARG A 220 -14.65 8.69 -6.09
CA ARG A 220 -14.41 8.98 -4.67
C ARG A 220 -15.55 8.47 -3.79
N ALA A 221 -16.82 8.60 -4.21
CA ALA A 221 -17.97 8.08 -3.47
C ALA A 221 -17.92 6.56 -3.37
N ALA A 222 -17.73 5.87 -4.51
CA ALA A 222 -17.60 4.42 -4.57
C ALA A 222 -16.44 3.91 -3.69
N ALA A 223 -15.29 4.60 -3.68
CA ALA A 223 -14.17 4.25 -2.79
C ALA A 223 -14.53 4.32 -1.30
N PHE A 224 -15.39 5.26 -0.89
CA PHE A 224 -15.87 5.35 0.49
C PHE A 224 -16.96 4.32 0.82
N GLU A 225 -17.81 3.96 -0.14
CA GLU A 225 -18.77 2.85 0.03
C GLU A 225 -18.03 1.54 0.27
N ILE A 226 -17.08 1.19 -0.60
CA ILE A 226 -16.22 0.01 -0.45
C ILE A 226 -15.48 0.04 0.89
N TRP A 227 -14.94 1.19 1.29
CA TRP A 227 -14.23 1.30 2.57
C TRP A 227 -15.15 1.14 3.77
N ARG A 228 -16.39 1.63 3.69
CA ARG A 228 -17.42 1.44 4.72
C ARG A 228 -17.77 -0.04 4.85
N ASP A 229 -17.94 -0.74 3.74
CA ASP A 229 -18.25 -2.19 3.74
C ASP A 229 -17.09 -2.97 4.38
N TYR A 230 -15.84 -2.65 4.04
CA TYR A 230 -14.67 -3.22 4.71
C TYR A 230 -14.58 -2.90 6.20
N THR A 231 -15.08 -1.72 6.59
CA THR A 231 -15.10 -1.26 7.98
C THR A 231 -16.15 -2.02 8.78
N ASP A 232 -17.30 -2.34 8.18
CA ASP A 232 -18.36 -3.12 8.82
C ASP A 232 -17.90 -4.57 9.07
N ASP A 233 -17.22 -5.15 8.07
CA ASP A 233 -16.59 -6.48 8.11
C ASP A 233 -15.33 -6.58 9.01
N LEU A 234 -15.00 -5.55 9.79
CA LEU A 234 -13.90 -5.65 10.74
C LEU A 234 -14.22 -6.69 11.81
N ALA A 235 -13.19 -7.47 12.15
CA ALA A 235 -13.21 -8.44 13.23
C ALA A 235 -12.16 -8.05 14.28
N ALA A 236 -12.52 -8.21 15.56
CA ALA A 236 -11.62 -7.97 16.69
C ALA A 236 -10.47 -8.99 16.70
#